data_AF-A0A934XPT5-F1
#
_entry.id   AF-A0A934XPT5-F1
#
_cell.length_a   1.000
_cell.length_b   1.000
_cell.length_c   1.000
_cell.angle_alpha   90.00
_cell.angle_beta   90.00
_cell.angle_gamma   90.00
#
_symmetry.space_group_name_H-M   'P 1'
#
loop_
_entity.id
_entity.type
_entity.pdbx_description
1 polymer ?
#
loop_
_entity_poly.entity_id
_entity_poly.type
_entity_poly.pdbx_seq_one_letter_code
_entity_poly.pdbx_strand_id
1 'polypeptide(L)' 'MMRHPWYREALILLIVVGLFLFVPFGVGLWYDMATGSTPWGLLIGIGTGATAATFFLVRRLGSVYRAIAPDTEIDQGKK' A
#
# COMPACT_ATOMS: atom_id res chain seq x y z
N MET A 1 13.53 9.19 26.48
CA MET A 1 12.51 9.05 25.42
C MET A 1 13.20 9.16 24.07
N MET A 2 13.57 8.04 23.45
CA MET A 2 14.03 8.07 22.06
C MET A 2 12.82 8.39 21.18
N ARG A 3 12.81 9.58 20.55
CA ARG A 3 11.81 9.94 19.54
C ARG A 3 11.86 8.89 18.44
N HIS A 4 10.81 8.05 18.34
CA HIS A 4 10.64 7.18 17.18
C HIS A 4 10.72 8.07 15.92
N PRO A 5 11.61 7.79 14.95
CA PRO A 5 11.82 8.66 13.80
C PRO A 5 10.65 8.50 12.81
N TRP A 6 9.51 9.09 13.16
CA TRP A 6 8.27 9.08 12.38
C TRP A 6 8.49 9.56 10.93
N TYR A 7 9.45 10.47 10.73
CA TYR A 7 9.86 10.95 9.40
C TYR A 7 10.43 9.82 8.52
N ARG A 8 11.15 8.85 9.12
CA ARG A 8 11.74 7.72 8.38
C ARG A 8 10.65 6.75 7.95
N GLU A 9 9.67 6.48 8.81
CA GLU A 9 8.51 5.65 8.46
C GLU A 9 7.64 6.32 7.38
N ALA A 10 7.41 7.63 7.49
CA ALA A 10 6.69 8.40 6.48
C ALA A 10 7.39 8.36 5.11
N LEU A 11 8.72 8.46 5.10
CA LEU A 11 9.53 8.37 3.88
C LEU A 11 9.48 6.98 3.27
N ILE A 12 9.56 5.91 4.08
CA ILE A 12 9.40 4.53 3.60
C ILE A 12 8.00 4.34 3.01
N LEU A 13 6.96 4.82 3.68
CA LEU A 13 5.59 4.76 3.17
C LEU A 13 5.44 5.45 1.82
N LEU A 14 5.98 6.66 1.69
CA LEU A 14 5.97 7.40 0.42
C LEU A 14 6.67 6.64 -0.70
N ILE A 15 7.86 6.09 -0.43
CA ILE A 15 8.60 5.31 -1.43
C ILE A 15 7.83 4.07 -1.83
N VAL A 16 7.33 3.29 -0.86
CA VAL A 16 6.66 2.01 -1.13
C VAL A 16 5.34 2.23 -1.88
N VAL A 17 4.53 3.20 -1.46
CA VAL A 17 3.29 3.56 -2.17
C VAL A 17 3.62 4.08 -3.57
N GLY A 18 4.65 4.92 -3.70
CA GLY A 18 5.14 5.38 -5.00
C GLY A 18 5.52 4.23 -5.91
N LEU A 19 6.29 3.25 -5.42
CA LEU A 19 6.67 2.06 -6.19
C LEU A 19 5.44 1.25 -6.63
N PHE A 20 4.47 1.03 -5.73
CA PHE A 20 3.24 0.32 -6.09
C PHE A 20 2.43 1.03 -7.16
N LEU A 21 2.50 2.36 -7.28
CA LEU A 21 1.79 3.11 -8.31
C LEU A 21 2.60 3.20 -9.62
N PHE A 22 3.87 3.60 -9.53
CA PHE A 22 4.68 3.95 -10.71
C PHE A 22 5.22 2.73 -11.45
N VAL A 23 5.56 1.64 -10.75
CA VAL A 23 6.10 0.43 -11.41
C VAL A 23 5.05 -0.20 -12.34
N PRO A 24 3.86 -0.59 -11.87
CA PRO A 24 2.87 -1.21 -12.76
C PRO A 24 2.32 -0.23 -13.79
N PHE A 25 2.24 1.07 -13.49
CA PHE A 25 1.95 2.11 -14.49
C PHE A 25 2.99 2.11 -15.62
N GLY A 26 4.28 2.16 -15.28
CA GLY A 26 5.36 2.19 -16.26
C GLY A 26 5.44 0.90 -17.09
N VAL A 27 5.25 -0.25 -16.46
CA VAL A 27 5.20 -1.55 -17.16
C VAL A 27 4.01 -1.61 -18.12
N GLY A 28 2.83 -1.19 -17.67
CA GLY A 28 1.62 -1.14 -18.49
C GLY A 28 1.75 -0.23 -19.70
N LEU A 29 2.27 0.99 -19.48
CA LEU A 29 2.54 1.95 -20.56
C LEU A 29 3.59 1.40 -21.54
N TRP A 30 4.69 0.82 -21.05
CA TRP A 30 5.72 0.24 -21.90
C TRP A 30 5.17 -0.90 -22.75
N TYR A 31 4.35 -1.78 -22.16
CA TYR A 31 3.70 -2.87 -22.88
C TYR A 31 2.79 -2.37 -24.00
N ASP A 32 1.93 -1.39 -23.72
CA ASP A 32 1.02 -0.81 -24.72
C ASP A 32 1.80 -0.12 -25.84
N MET A 33 2.88 0.60 -25.51
CA MET A 33 3.76 1.23 -26.51
C MET A 33 4.51 0.20 -27.36
N ALA A 34 4.99 -0.89 -26.75
CA ALA A 34 5.75 -1.93 -27.44
C ALA A 34 4.87 -2.78 -28.38
N THR A 35 3.61 -2.99 -28.02
CA THR A 35 2.66 -3.81 -28.78
C THR A 35 1.79 -3.00 -29.75
N GLY A 36 1.75 -1.67 -29.60
CA GLY A 36 0.89 -0.79 -30.40
C GLY A 36 -0.60 -1.02 -30.14
N SER A 37 -0.96 -1.66 -29.03
CA SER A 37 -2.35 -2.00 -28.70
C SER A 37 -3.10 -0.82 -28.07
N THR A 38 -4.43 -0.97 -27.99
CA THR A 38 -5.29 -0.20 -27.10
C THR A 38 -4.72 -0.19 -25.67
N PRO A 39 -4.87 0.90 -24.87
CA PRO A 39 -4.17 1.10 -23.61
C PRO A 39 -4.66 0.21 -22.43
N TRP A 40 -4.75 -1.09 -22.67
CA TRP A 40 -5.18 -2.08 -21.68
C TRP A 40 -4.11 -2.34 -20.64
N GLY A 41 -2.83 -2.38 -21.04
CA GLY A 41 -1.71 -2.55 -20.13
C GLY A 41 -1.65 -1.42 -19.10
N LEU A 42 -1.85 -0.17 -19.54
CA LEU A 42 -1.90 1.01 -18.69
C LEU A 42 -3.08 0.95 -17.71
N LEU A 43 -4.28 0.59 -18.19
CA LEU A 43 -5.46 0.45 -17.32
C LEU A 43 -5.26 -0.62 -16.25
N ILE A 44 -4.74 -1.80 -16.64
CA ILE A 44 -4.41 -2.89 -15.72
C ILE A 44 -3.31 -2.45 -14.75
N GLY A 45 -2.29 -1.76 -15.23
CA GLY A 45 -1.20 -1.23 -14.41
C GLY A 45 -1.68 -0.27 -13.32
N ILE A 46 -2.56 0.66 -13.68
CA ILE A 46 -3.18 1.58 -12.70
C ILE A 46 -4.04 0.81 -11.69
N GLY A 47 -4.92 -0.08 -12.16
CA GLY A 47 -5.83 -0.82 -11.30
C GLY A 47 -5.10 -1.73 -10.31
N THR A 48 -4.11 -2.48 -10.79
CA THR A 48 -3.28 -3.35 -9.95
C THR A 48 -2.43 -2.56 -8.97
N GLY A 49 -1.80 -1.47 -9.42
CA GLY A 49 -0.99 -0.61 -8.57
C GLY A 49 -1.78 0.07 -7.45
N ALA A 50 -2.95 0.62 -7.78
CA ALA A 50 -3.85 1.22 -6.79
C ALA A 50 -4.36 0.19 -5.77
N THR A 51 -4.72 -1.01 -6.23
CA THR A 51 -5.18 -2.10 -5.36
C THR A 51 -4.07 -2.56 -4.42
N ALA A 52 -2.85 -2.76 -4.93
CA ALA A 52 -1.70 -3.18 -4.14
C ALA A 52 -1.29 -2.12 -3.11
N ALA A 53 -1.24 -0.84 -3.51
CA ALA A 53 -0.96 0.27 -2.60
C ALA A 53 -2.00 0.36 -1.48
N THR A 54 -3.29 0.22 -1.81
CA THR A 54 -4.39 0.25 -0.84
C THR A 54 -4.28 -0.92 0.13
N PHE A 55 -4.06 -2.14 -0.38
CA PHE A 55 -3.89 -3.33 0.47
C PHE A 55 -2.70 -3.18 1.43
N PHE A 56 -1.57 -2.67 0.93
CA PHE A 56 -0.39 -2.41 1.74
C PHE A 56 -0.67 -1.38 2.85
N LEU A 57 -1.32 -0.26 2.51
CA LEU A 57 -1.73 0.77 3.46
C LEU A 57 -2.65 0.21 4.55
N VAL A 58 -3.71 -0.51 4.16
CA VAL A 58 -4.67 -1.11 5.11
C VAL A 58 -3.97 -2.12 6.02
N ARG A 59 -3.11 -2.99 5.47
CA ARG A 59 -2.37 -3.98 6.26
C ARG A 59 -1.39 -3.31 7.24
N ARG A 60 -0.70 -2.25 6.81
CA ARG A 60 0.23 -1.50 7.67
C ARG A 60 -0.50 -0.75 8.77
N LEU A 61 -1.59 -0.05 8.44
CA LEU A 61 -2.42 0.67 9.41
C LEU A 61 -3.05 -0.31 10.42
N GLY A 62 -3.57 -1.45 9.96
CA GLY A 62 -4.11 -2.49 10.84
C GLY A 62 -3.06 -3.06 11.80
N SER A 63 -1.82 -3.26 11.33
CA SER A 63 -0.70 -3.68 12.19
C SER A 63 -0.36 -2.64 13.26
N VAL A 64 -0.38 -1.35 12.89
CA VAL A 64 -0.12 -0.25 13.83
C VAL A 64 -1.26 -0.13 14.84
N TYR A 65 -2.51 -0.27 14.38
CA TYR A 65 -3.68 -0.20 15.24
C TYR A 65 -3.70 -1.32 16.29
N ARG A 66 -3.40 -2.57 15.89
CA ARG A 66 -3.25 -3.69 16.84
C ARG A 66 -2.09 -3.51 17.81
N ALA A 67 -1.02 -2.83 17.40
CA ALA A 67 0.10 -2.53 18.29
C ALA A 67 -0.22 -1.45 19.32
N ILE A 68 -1.15 -0.53 19.03
CA ILE A 68 -1.55 0.57 19.91
C ILE A 68 -2.77 0.20 20.78
N ALA A 69 -3.63 -0.70 20.32
CA ALA A 69 -4.75 -1.26 21.07
C ALA A 69 -4.60 -2.79 21.20
N PRO A 70 -3.76 -3.29 22.13
CA PRO A 70 -3.61 -4.74 22.31
C PRO A 70 -4.86 -5.43 22.86
N ASP A 71 -5.76 -4.73 23.59
CA ASP A 71 -6.74 -5.40 24.45
C ASP A 71 -8.16 -4.78 24.42
N THR A 72 -8.87 -4.83 23.29
CA THR A 72 -10.35 -4.74 23.33
C THR A 72 -11.02 -6.12 23.23
N GLU A 73 -10.26 -7.22 23.30
CA GLU A 73 -10.79 -8.59 23.36
C GLU A 73 -11.09 -9.07 24.79
N ILE A 74 -10.77 -8.29 25.82
CA ILE A 74 -11.10 -8.62 27.22
C ILE A 74 -12.35 -7.83 27.63
N ASP A 75 -13.57 -8.35 27.41
CA ASP A 75 -14.67 -8.39 28.42
C ASP A 75 -16.05 -8.88 27.94
N GLN A 76 -16.22 -9.46 26.74
CA GLN A 76 -17.55 -9.97 26.31
C GLN A 76 -17.87 -11.42 26.73
N GLY A 77 -17.07 -12.04 27.60
CA GLY A 77 -17.17 -13.47 27.92
C GLY A 77 -17.31 -13.84 29.40
N LYS A 78 -17.55 -12.89 30.31
CA LYS A 78 -17.85 -13.19 31.72
C LYS A 78 -19.06 -12.40 32.22
N LYS A 79 -20.25 -12.91 31.94
CA LYS A 79 -21.41 -12.78 32.83
C LYS A 79 -22.15 -14.10 32.87
#